data_AF-A0A4Q3D6F4-F1
#
_entry.id   AF-A0A4Q3D6F4-F1
#
_cell.length_a   1.000
_cell.length_b   1.000
_cell.length_c   1.000
_cell.angle_alpha   90.00
_cell.angle_beta   90.00
_cell.angle_gamma   90.00
#
_symmetry.space_group_name_H-M   'P 1'
#
loop_
_entity.id
_entity.type
_entity.pdbx_description
1 polymer ?
#
loop_
_entity_poly.entity_id
_entity_poly.type
_entity_poly.pdbx_seq_one_letter_code
_entity_poly.pdbx_strand_id
1 'polypeptide(L)' 'MAQAKLKADDVFNALGDPTRRAMVLKLVKGPASVSQLAEPLGITLTAVKQHLDVLEGCGLVSTR' A
#
# COMPACT_ATOMS: atom_id res chain seq x y z
N MET A 1 0.10 -17.97 -14.05
CA MET A 1 0.42 -16.65 -13.48
C MET A 1 -0.59 -15.66 -14.03
N ALA A 2 -1.65 -15.35 -13.27
CA ALA A 2 -2.68 -14.44 -13.76
C ALA A 2 -2.06 -13.06 -14.00
N GLN A 3 -2.10 -12.60 -15.25
CA GLN A 3 -1.66 -11.25 -15.58
C GLN A 3 -2.69 -10.29 -14.99
N ALA A 4 -2.42 -9.78 -13.79
CA ALA A 4 -3.23 -8.75 -13.17
C ALA A 4 -3.13 -7.52 -14.08
N LYS A 5 -4.14 -7.34 -14.92
CA LYS A 5 -4.27 -6.18 -15.79
C LYS A 5 -4.53 -5.00 -14.86
N LEU A 6 -3.48 -4.25 -14.53
CA LEU A 6 -3.57 -3.02 -13.76
C LEU A 6 -4.63 -2.13 -14.43
N LYS A 7 -5.78 -1.98 -13.79
CA LYS A 7 -6.77 -1.00 -14.21
C LYS A 7 -6.31 0.34 -13.66
N ALA A 8 -6.08 1.30 -14.55
CA ALA A 8 -5.60 2.62 -14.16
C ALA A 8 -6.50 3.27 -13.10
N ASP A 9 -7.82 3.06 -13.20
CA ASP A 9 -8.81 3.56 -12.24
C ASP A 9 -8.56 3.04 -10.82
N ASP A 10 -8.25 1.75 -10.65
CA ASP A 10 -7.98 1.15 -9.33
C ASP A 10 -6.69 1.70 -8.73
N VAL A 11 -5.68 1.94 -9.57
CA VAL A 11 -4.41 2.57 -9.18
C VAL A 11 -4.66 4.02 -8.74
N PHE A 12 -5.39 4.82 -9.51
CA PHE A 12 -5.69 6.20 -9.17
C PHE A 12 -6.56 6.30 -7.91
N ASN A 13 -7.56 5.42 -7.76
CA ASN A 13 -8.37 5.31 -6.54
C ASN A 13 -7.51 4.97 -5.32
N ALA A 14 -6.59 4.01 -5.46
CA ALA A 14 -5.66 3.67 -4.38
C ALA A 14 -4.74 4.85 -4.05
N LEU A 15 -4.16 5.53 -5.03
CA LEU A 15 -3.27 6.67 -4.78
C LEU A 15 -4.00 7.95 -4.35
N GLY A 16 -5.33 8.01 -4.42
CA GLY A 16 -6.13 9.14 -3.93
C GLY A 16 -6.00 9.37 -2.42
N ASP A 17 -5.73 8.33 -1.64
CA ASP A 17 -5.59 8.41 -0.19
C ASP A 17 -4.17 8.81 0.25
N PRO A 18 -4.01 9.84 1.12
CA PRO A 18 -2.70 10.32 1.54
C PRO A 18 -1.89 9.28 2.34
N THR A 19 -2.54 8.45 3.14
CA THR A 19 -1.90 7.39 3.93
C THR A 19 -1.31 6.32 3.02
N ARG A 20 -2.06 5.89 2.00
CA ARG A 20 -1.58 4.94 0.99
C ARG A 20 -0.41 5.52 0.19
N ARG A 21 -0.44 6.80 -0.20
CA ARG A 21 0.71 7.45 -0.85
C ARG A 21 1.95 7.47 0.05
N ALA A 22 1.79 7.78 1.33
CA ALA A 22 2.90 7.79 2.28
C ALA A 22 3.54 6.40 2.42
N MET A 23 2.73 5.34 2.46
CA MET A 23 3.22 3.96 2.45
C MET A 23 3.99 3.61 1.19
N VAL A 24 3.44 3.91 0.00
CA VAL A 24 4.11 3.67 -1.28
C VAL A 24 5.45 4.42 -1.33
N LEU A 25 5.48 5.70 -0.96
CA LEU A 25 6.71 6.50 -0.92
C LEU A 25 7.75 5.94 0.05
N LYS A 26 7.33 5.34 1.18
CA LYS A 26 8.23 4.64 2.09
C LYS A 26 8.78 3.37 1.46
N LEU A 27 7.95 2.57 0.80
CA LEU A 27 8.33 1.29 0.18
C LEU A 27 9.21 1.47 -1.08
N VAL A 28 9.11 2.60 -1.79
CA VAL A 28 10.03 2.97 -2.88
C VAL A 28 11.47 3.06 -2.39
N LYS A 29 11.69 3.40 -1.10
CA LYS A 29 13.04 3.45 -0.50
C LYS A 29 13.57 2.07 -0.09
N GLY A 30 12.72 1.05 -0.08
CA GLY A 30 13.06 -0.32 0.29
C GLY A 30 11.94 -1.03 1.06
N PRO A 31 12.03 -2.36 1.23
CA PRO A 31 11.06 -3.14 2.00
C PRO A 31 10.94 -2.63 3.45
N ALA A 32 9.73 -2.67 3.99
CA ALA A 32 9.44 -2.28 5.36
C ALA A 32 8.41 -3.21 5.99
N SER A 33 8.49 -3.41 7.30
CA SER A 33 7.48 -4.15 8.05
C SER A 33 6.22 -3.32 8.27
N VAL A 34 5.09 -3.98 8.56
CA VAL A 34 3.82 -3.33 8.92
C VAL A 34 4.01 -2.33 10.06
N SER A 35 4.80 -2.68 11.08
CA SER A 35 5.10 -1.78 12.20
C SER A 35 5.89 -0.54 11.77
N GLN A 36 6.87 -0.70 10.88
CA GLN A 36 7.64 0.43 10.33
C GLN A 36 6.80 1.36 9.45
N LEU A 37 5.76 0.83 8.81
CA LEU A 37 4.79 1.64 8.06
C LEU A 37 3.81 2.36 9.00
N ALA A 38 3.46 1.75 10.13
CA ALA A 38 2.54 2.33 11.12
C ALA A 38 3.14 3.53 11.88
N GLU A 39 4.41 3.41 12.28
CA GLU A 39 5.11 4.36 13.15
C GLU A 39 5.01 5.83 12.68
N PRO A 40 5.36 6.19 11.43
CA PRO A 40 5.28 7.58 10.97
C PRO A 40 3.84 8.08 10.73
N LEU A 41 2.85 7.18 10.70
CA LEU A 41 1.46 7.50 10.36
C LEU A 41 0.56 7.62 11.60
N GLY A 42 1.00 7.15 12.77
CA GLY A 42 0.22 7.20 14.02
C GLY A 42 -1.07 6.37 13.98
N ILE A 43 -1.12 5.36 13.11
CA ILE A 43 -2.29 4.48 12.93
C ILE A 43 -2.05 3.08 13.49
N THR A 44 -3.13 2.33 13.69
CA THR A 44 -3.05 0.95 14.18
C THR A 44 -2.50 0.01 13.10
N LEU A 45 -1.93 -1.13 13.53
CA LEU A 45 -1.47 -2.17 12.59
C LEU A 45 -2.61 -2.72 11.73
N THR A 46 -3.83 -2.78 12.26
CA THR A 46 -5.03 -3.18 11.52
C THR A 46 -5.35 -2.19 10.41
N ALA A 47 -5.30 -0.89 10.68
CA ALA A 47 -5.49 0.14 9.67
C ALA A 47 -4.39 0.06 8.60
N VAL A 48 -3.13 -0.20 9.01
CA VAL A 48 -2.05 -0.42 8.04
C VAL A 48 -2.37 -1.57 7.10
N LYS A 49 -2.82 -2.71 7.64
CA LYS A 49 -3.14 -3.88 6.84
C LYS A 49 -4.27 -3.60 5.85
N GLN A 50 -5.33 -2.89 6.26
CA GLN A 50 -6.42 -2.50 5.35
C GLN A 50 -5.92 -1.65 4.17
N HIS A 51 -4.99 -0.72 4.42
CA HIS A 51 -4.38 0.06 3.35
C HIS A 51 -3.51 -0.80 2.42
N LEU A 52 -2.76 -1.75 2.98
CA LEU A 52 -1.95 -2.70 2.20
C LEU A 52 -2.81 -3.62 1.35
N ASP A 53 -3.94 -4.13 1.85
CA ASP A 53 -4.86 -4.99 1.10
C ASP A 53 -5.39 -4.27 -0.16
N VAL A 54 -5.72 -2.97 -0.05
CA VAL A 54 -6.13 -2.14 -1.20
C VAL A 54 -4.99 -1.96 -2.20
N LEU A 55 -3.78 -1.67 -1.71
CA LEU A 55 -2.60 -1.46 -2.56
C LEU A 55 -2.14 -2.76 -3.25
N GLU A 56 -2.27 -3.90 -2.58
CA GLU A 56 -1.94 -5.22 -3.13
C GLU A 56 -3.01 -5.66 -4.13
N GLY A 57 -4.29 -5.38 -3.84
CA GLY A 57 -5.40 -5.62 -4.76
C GLY A 57 -5.27 -4.90 -6.10
N CYS A 58 -4.63 -3.72 -6.13
CA CYS A 58 -4.29 -3.00 -7.36
C CYS A 58 -2.85 -3.22 -7.83
N GLY A 59 -2.08 -4.13 -7.22
CA GLY A 59 -0.75 -4.52 -7.64
C GLY A 59 0.36 -3.48 -7.42
N LEU A 60 0.12 -2.44 -6.62
CA LEU A 60 1.14 -1.43 -6.28
C LEU A 60 2.16 -1.91 -5.25
N VAL A 61 1.76 -2.83 -4.38
CA VAL A 61 2.62 -3.44 -3.37
C VAL A 61 2.43 -4.95 -3.36
N SER A 62 3.35 -5.64 -2.70
CA SER A 62 3.25 -7.08 -2.42
C SER A 62 3.73 -7.35 -1.02
N THR A 63 3.00 -8.18 -0.28
CA THR A 63 3.45 -8.72 1.01
C THR A 63 4.17 -10.06 0.82
N ARG A 64 5.17 -10.32 1.68
CA ARG A 64 5.92 -11.59 1.74
C ARG A 64 5.83 -12.17 3.13
#